data_AF-A0A437AMP0-F1
#
_entry.id   AF-A0A437AMP0-F1
#
_cell.length_a   1.000
_cell.length_b   1.000
_cell.length_c   1.000
_cell.angle_alpha   90.00
_cell.angle_beta   90.00
_cell.angle_gamma   90.00
#
_symmetry.space_group_name_H-M   'P 1'
#
loop_
_entity.id
_entity.type
_entity.pdbx_description
1 polymer ?
#
loop_
_entity_poly.entity_id
_entity_poly.type
_entity_poly.pdbx_seq_one_letter_code
_entity_poly.pdbx_strand_id
1 'polypeptide(L)'
;MNRILIFYLIYCCFNLVEIIVYTIYAKLLINYLLDMGIKIYGSVIYGVSGFFFGNFVSFTSFSYAFLALNHQALLLYFYFTIFIFLNSALLIPFSKKPYLILGFLLPLIFEFLFVLKNFDLFARKIIFQRNKKLGSNLKLKKALNVS
;
A
#
# COMPACT_ATOMS: atom_id res chain seq x y z
N MET A 1 10.55 -23.90 1.66
CA MET A 1 10.46 -22.50 1.19
C MET A 1 10.16 -21.61 2.40
N ASN A 2 10.98 -20.60 2.70
CA ASN A 2 10.87 -19.80 3.93
C ASN A 2 9.47 -19.16 4.05
N ARG A 3 8.77 -19.31 5.20
CA ARG A 3 7.44 -18.71 5.46
C ARG A 3 7.36 -17.21 5.11
N ILE A 4 8.49 -16.51 5.29
CA ILE A 4 8.67 -15.10 4.97
C ILE A 4 8.57 -14.82 3.46
N LEU A 5 9.12 -15.71 2.63
CA LEU A 5 9.09 -15.61 1.17
C LEU A 5 7.69 -15.88 0.63
N ILE A 6 6.98 -16.86 1.21
CA ILE A 6 5.56 -17.13 0.91
C ILE A 6 4.70 -15.92 1.26
N PHE A 7 4.93 -15.29 2.41
CA PHE A 7 4.22 -14.07 2.81
C PHE A 7 4.42 -12.93 1.80
N TYR A 8 5.66 -12.69 1.36
CA TYR A 8 5.95 -11.66 0.37
C TYR A 8 5.31 -11.96 -1.00
N LEU A 9 5.34 -13.22 -1.43
CA LEU A 9 4.67 -13.63 -2.68
C LEU A 9 3.16 -13.40 -2.62
N ILE A 10 2.52 -13.73 -1.50
CA ILE A 10 1.08 -13.49 -1.31
C ILE A 10 0.78 -11.98 -1.35
N TYR A 11 1.62 -11.15 -0.73
CA TYR A 11 1.51 -9.69 -0.82
C TYR A 11 1.60 -9.20 -2.28
N CYS A 12 2.59 -9.68 -3.05
CA CYS A 12 2.70 -9.34 -4.47
C CYS A 12 1.46 -9.77 -5.27
N CYS A 13 0.86 -10.93 -4.96
CA CYS A 13 -0.37 -11.37 -5.60
C CYS A 13 -1.54 -10.43 -5.28
N PHE A 14 -1.70 -9.96 -4.04
CA PHE A 14 -2.74 -8.98 -3.70
C PHE A 14 -2.57 -7.68 -4.49
N ASN A 15 -1.35 -7.15 -4.53
CA ASN A 15 -1.06 -5.93 -5.28
C ASN A 15 -1.33 -6.08 -6.79
N LEU A 16 -1.01 -7.25 -7.37
CA LEU A 16 -1.36 -7.54 -8.76
C LEU A 16 -2.88 -7.57 -8.99
N VAL A 17 -3.63 -8.21 -8.09
CA VAL A 17 -5.10 -8.24 -8.17
C VAL A 17 -5.68 -6.82 -8.07
N GLU A 18 -5.18 -5.98 -7.17
CA GLU A 18 -5.59 -4.58 -7.05
C GLU A 18 -5.39 -3.80 -8.35
N ILE A 19 -4.20 -3.92 -8.96
CA ILE A 19 -3.87 -3.26 -10.22
C ILE A 19 -4.82 -3.72 -11.34
N ILE A 20 -5.06 -5.03 -11.46
CA ILE A 20 -5.95 -5.59 -12.49
C ILE A 20 -7.38 -5.07 -12.30
N VAL A 21 -7.91 -5.16 -11.07
CA VAL A 21 -9.27 -4.71 -10.75
C VAL A 21 -9.43 -3.21 -11.02
N TYR A 22 -8.44 -2.41 -10.62
CA TYR A 22 -8.48 -0.97 -10.86
C TYR A 22 -8.36 -0.61 -12.34
N THR A 23 -7.58 -1.37 -13.12
CA THR A 23 -7.47 -1.16 -14.58
C THR A 23 -8.81 -1.44 -15.26
N ILE A 24 -9.51 -2.51 -14.86
CA ILE A 24 -10.86 -2.81 -15.36
C ILE A 24 -11.83 -1.69 -14.97
N TYR A 25 -11.75 -1.19 -13.73
CA TYR A 25 -12.55 -0.05 -13.29
C TYR A 25 -12.32 1.20 -14.12
N ALA A 26 -11.05 1.59 -14.32
CA ALA A 26 -10.70 2.76 -15.11
C ALA A 26 -11.22 2.66 -16.55
N LYS A 27 -11.11 1.47 -17.17
CA LYS A 27 -11.67 1.21 -18.49
C LYS A 27 -13.19 1.38 -18.53
N LEU A 28 -13.91 0.81 -17.55
CA LEU A 28 -15.37 0.95 -17.45
C LEU A 28 -15.79 2.40 -17.22
N LEU A 29 -15.06 3.15 -16.39
CA LEU A 29 -15.32 4.55 -16.11
C LEU A 29 -15.14 5.41 -17.36
N ILE A 30 -14.06 5.20 -18.11
CA ILE A 30 -13.78 5.93 -19.35
C ILE A 30 -14.85 5.63 -20.40
N ASN A 31 -15.17 4.35 -20.63
CA ASN A 31 -16.21 3.96 -21.57
C ASN A 31 -17.57 4.57 -21.21
N TYR A 32 -17.94 4.53 -19.92
CA TYR A 32 -19.19 5.12 -19.46
C TYR A 32 -19.28 6.63 -19.73
N LEU A 33 -18.19 7.38 -19.56
CA LEU A 33 -18.16 8.81 -19.88
C LEU A 33 -18.27 9.07 -21.38
N LEU A 34 -17.57 8.26 -22.19
CA LEU A 34 -17.65 8.33 -23.65
C LEU A 34 -19.05 7.99 -24.17
N ASP A 35 -19.71 6.98 -23.62
CA ASP A 35 -21.07 6.56 -23.98
C ASP A 35 -22.11 7.66 -23.66
N MET A 36 -21.85 8.46 -22.62
CA MET A 36 -22.68 9.64 -22.31
C MET A 36 -22.36 10.87 -23.16
N GLY A 37 -21.40 10.78 -24.10
CA GLY A 37 -20.94 11.90 -24.92
C GLY A 37 -20.14 12.96 -24.14
N ILE A 38 -19.69 12.62 -22.93
CA ILE A 38 -18.96 13.54 -22.06
C ILE A 38 -17.47 13.44 -22.37
N LYS A 39 -16.83 14.58 -22.67
CA LYS A 39 -15.37 14.63 -22.78
C LYS A 39 -14.74 14.24 -21.44
N ILE A 40 -13.73 13.38 -21.49
CA ILE A 40 -13.02 12.93 -20.29
C ILE A 40 -12.44 14.14 -19.56
N TYR A 41 -12.94 14.39 -18.35
CA TYR A 41 -12.43 15.47 -17.52
C TYR A 41 -11.00 15.16 -17.05
N GLY A 42 -10.15 16.18 -16.97
CA GLY A 42 -8.80 16.03 -16.44
C GLY A 42 -8.78 15.42 -15.03
N SER A 43 -9.79 15.70 -14.20
CA SER A 43 -9.96 15.10 -12.87
C SER A 43 -10.03 13.57 -12.88
N VAL A 44 -10.62 12.98 -13.92
CA VAL A 44 -10.70 11.52 -14.09
C VAL A 44 -9.33 10.95 -14.42
N ILE A 45 -8.58 11.61 -15.31
CA ILE A 45 -7.22 11.21 -15.68
C ILE A 45 -6.26 11.34 -14.48
N TYR A 46 -6.36 12.44 -13.73
CA TYR A 46 -5.59 12.65 -12.49
C TYR A 46 -5.97 11.63 -11.42
N GLY A 47 -7.25 11.29 -11.27
CA GLY A 47 -7.70 10.27 -10.32
C GLY A 47 -7.13 8.88 -10.64
N VAL A 48 -7.20 8.46 -11.91
CA VAL A 48 -6.62 7.19 -12.37
C VAL A 48 -5.11 7.18 -12.17
N SER A 49 -4.42 8.23 -12.63
CA SER A 49 -2.96 8.33 -12.52
C SER A 49 -2.49 8.38 -11.06
N GLY A 50 -3.20 9.12 -10.23
CA GLY A 50 -2.92 9.26 -8.79
C GLY A 50 -3.08 7.94 -8.04
N PHE A 51 -4.07 7.12 -8.39
CA PHE A 51 -4.22 5.79 -7.81
C PHE A 51 -3.08 4.85 -8.22
N PHE A 52 -2.72 4.79 -9.50
CA PHE A 52 -1.58 3.99 -9.96
C PHE A 52 -0.28 4.42 -9.27
N PHE A 53 -0.06 5.73 -9.13
CA PHE A 53 1.08 6.27 -8.43
C PHE A 53 1.06 5.89 -6.93
N GLY A 54 -0.10 6.01 -6.27
CA GLY A 54 -0.28 5.61 -4.87
C GLY A 54 0.03 4.14 -4.63
N ASN A 55 -0.51 3.24 -5.46
CA ASN A 55 -0.23 1.81 -5.38
C ASN A 55 1.25 1.50 -5.67
N PHE A 56 1.86 2.17 -6.64
CA PHE A 56 3.29 2.04 -6.92
C PHE A 56 4.15 2.46 -5.73
N VAL A 57 3.87 3.62 -5.11
CA VAL A 57 4.60 4.09 -3.93
C VAL A 57 4.38 3.17 -2.74
N SER A 58 3.16 2.69 -2.52
CA SER A 58 2.86 1.72 -1.45
C SER A 58 3.63 0.42 -1.64
N PHE A 59 3.60 -0.16 -2.84
CA PHE A 59 4.29 -1.41 -3.19
C PHE A 59 5.82 -1.29 -3.03
N THR A 60 6.40 -0.21 -3.54
CA THR A 60 7.84 0.05 -3.43
C THR A 60 8.27 0.30 -1.99
N SER A 61 7.46 1.04 -1.22
CA SER A 61 7.70 1.28 0.21
C SER A 61 7.67 -0.01 1.01
N PHE A 62 6.69 -0.88 0.78
CA PHE A 62 6.62 -2.18 1.46
C PHE A 62 7.74 -3.12 1.03
N SER A 63 8.05 -3.19 -0.27
CA SER A 63 9.14 -4.02 -0.78
C SER A 63 10.49 -3.57 -0.21
N TYR A 64 10.73 -2.26 -0.10
CA TYR A 64 11.94 -1.73 0.50
C TYR A 64 11.97 -1.95 2.02
N ALA A 65 10.83 -1.77 2.71
CA ALA A 65 10.71 -2.12 4.13
C ALA A 65 11.02 -3.59 4.37
N PHE A 66 10.57 -4.47 3.46
CA PHE A 66 10.77 -5.91 3.52
C PHE A 66 12.24 -6.30 3.27
N LEU A 67 12.86 -5.82 2.19
CA LEU A 67 14.22 -6.20 1.84
C LEU A 67 15.27 -5.56 2.75
N ALA A 68 15.12 -4.27 3.05
CA ALA A 68 16.10 -3.48 3.80
C ALA A 68 15.82 -3.42 5.31
N LEU A 69 14.73 -4.05 5.78
CA LEU A 69 14.27 -4.01 7.17
C LEU A 69 14.19 -2.57 7.72
N ASN A 70 13.74 -1.65 6.88
CA ASN A 70 13.69 -0.23 7.19
C ASN A 70 12.32 0.18 7.73
N HIS A 71 12.31 0.75 8.93
CA HIS A 71 11.10 1.19 9.61
C HIS A 71 10.44 2.43 8.96
N GLN A 72 11.23 3.34 8.37
CA GLN A 72 10.67 4.55 7.73
C GLN A 72 9.85 4.19 6.48
N ALA A 73 10.33 3.22 5.70
CA ALA A 73 9.63 2.72 4.53
C ALA A 73 8.33 2.00 4.88
N LEU A 74 8.31 1.31 6.03
CA LEU A 74 7.10 0.69 6.56
C LEU A 74 6.04 1.74 6.96
N LEU A 75 6.45 2.85 7.58
CA LEU A 75 5.55 3.96 7.89
C LEU A 75 4.98 4.62 6.63
N LEU A 76 5.81 4.78 5.59
CA LEU A 76 5.37 5.27 4.29
C LEU A 76 4.32 4.36 3.66
N TYR A 77 4.52 3.05 3.70
CA TYR A 77 3.51 2.07 3.26
C TYR A 77 2.17 2.30 3.98
N PHE A 78 2.18 2.35 5.32
CA PHE A 78 0.95 2.57 6.08
C PHE A 78 0.26 3.90 5.74
N TYR A 79 1.03 4.97 5.59
CA TYR A 79 0.50 6.28 5.23
C TYR A 79 -0.25 6.25 3.90
N PHE A 80 0.38 5.70 2.84
CA PHE A 80 -0.25 5.64 1.52
C PHE A 80 -1.45 4.70 1.50
N THR A 81 -1.36 3.53 2.14
CA THR A 81 -2.48 2.59 2.20
C THR A 81 -3.69 3.17 2.93
N ILE A 82 -3.47 3.86 4.06
CA ILE A 82 -4.56 4.55 4.79
C ILE A 82 -5.12 5.71 3.95
N PHE A 83 -4.26 6.48 3.29
CA PHE A 83 -4.71 7.58 2.43
C PHE A 83 -5.60 7.09 1.28
N ILE A 84 -5.20 6.01 0.60
CA ILE A 84 -5.99 5.39 -0.48
C ILE A 84 -7.32 4.88 0.07
N PHE A 85 -7.32 4.23 1.24
CA PHE A 85 -8.53 3.76 1.91
C PHE A 85 -9.49 4.90 2.28
N LEU A 86 -8.99 5.99 2.87
CA LEU A 86 -9.80 7.14 3.25
C LEU A 86 -10.38 7.85 2.04
N ASN A 87 -9.56 8.06 1.00
CA ASN A 87 -10.00 8.69 -0.23
C ASN A 87 -11.10 7.86 -0.93
N SER A 88 -10.92 6.55 -0.98
CA SER A 88 -11.92 5.65 -1.55
C SER A 88 -13.20 5.58 -0.73
N ALA A 89 -13.10 5.52 0.61
CA ALA A 89 -14.25 5.58 1.50
C ALA A 89 -15.06 6.88 1.36
N LEU A 90 -14.37 8.02 1.19
CA LEU A 90 -15.01 9.32 0.97
C LEU A 90 -15.76 9.40 -0.37
N LEU A 91 -15.28 8.71 -1.41
CA LEU A 91 -15.90 8.73 -2.74
C LEU A 91 -17.09 7.75 -2.89
N ILE A 92 -17.19 6.72 -2.04
CA ILE A 92 -18.31 5.76 -2.05
C ILE A 92 -19.69 6.42 -2.06
N PRO A 93 -20.04 7.31 -1.11
CA PRO A 93 -21.40 7.87 -1.02
C PRO A 93 -21.78 8.75 -2.21
N PHE A 94 -20.79 9.30 -2.93
CA PHE A 94 -21.02 10.17 -4.09
C PHE A 94 -20.96 9.44 -5.43
N SER A 95 -20.68 8.12 -5.43
CA SER A 95 -20.58 7.33 -6.64
C SER A 95 -21.92 6.75 -7.07
N LYS A 96 -22.29 6.93 -8.35
CA LYS A 96 -23.46 6.27 -8.95
C LYS A 96 -23.36 4.74 -8.96
N LYS A 97 -22.14 4.19 -8.89
CA LYS A 97 -21.84 2.75 -8.98
C LYS A 97 -20.82 2.35 -7.91
N PRO A 98 -21.22 2.34 -6.62
CA PRO A 98 -20.29 2.13 -5.50
C PRO A 98 -19.68 0.71 -5.50
N TYR A 99 -20.35 -0.27 -6.11
CA TYR A 99 -19.83 -1.63 -6.27
C TYR A 99 -18.50 -1.68 -7.03
N LEU A 100 -18.27 -0.73 -7.95
CA LEU A 100 -16.99 -0.63 -8.65
C LEU A 100 -15.86 -0.18 -7.73
N ILE A 101 -16.18 0.69 -6.77
CA ILE A 101 -15.24 1.17 -5.76
C ILE A 101 -14.97 0.06 -4.73
N LEU A 102 -16.00 -0.66 -4.33
CA LEU A 102 -15.89 -1.81 -3.42
C LEU A 102 -15.02 -2.94 -4.00
N GLY A 103 -15.02 -3.11 -5.33
CA GLY A 103 -14.22 -4.12 -6.01
C GLY A 103 -12.72 -3.99 -5.75
N PHE A 104 -12.18 -2.77 -5.64
CA PHE A 104 -10.77 -2.56 -5.30
C PHE A 104 -10.53 -2.44 -3.80
N LEU A 105 -11.53 -1.94 -3.05
CA LEU A 105 -11.42 -1.72 -1.61
C LEU A 105 -11.33 -3.04 -0.84
N LEU A 106 -12.01 -4.08 -1.33
CA LEU A 106 -11.95 -5.43 -0.76
C LEU A 106 -10.52 -6.01 -0.78
N PRO A 107 -9.83 -6.13 -1.92
CA PRO A 107 -8.43 -6.55 -1.98
C PRO A 107 -7.52 -5.75 -1.05
N LEU A 108 -7.69 -4.42 -0.99
CA LEU A 108 -6.88 -3.53 -0.17
C LEU A 108 -7.08 -3.76 1.33
N ILE A 109 -8.31 -3.98 1.77
CA ILE A 109 -8.61 -4.35 3.16
C ILE A 109 -7.98 -5.71 3.49
N PHE A 110 -8.10 -6.69 2.59
CA PHE A 110 -7.51 -8.02 2.79
C PHE A 110 -5.98 -7.95 2.84
N GLU A 111 -5.34 -7.18 1.96
CA GLU A 111 -3.90 -6.93 1.98
C GLU A 111 -3.49 -6.32 3.32
N PHE A 112 -4.17 -5.25 3.73
CA PHE A 112 -3.87 -4.54 4.97
C PHE A 112 -3.99 -5.43 6.21
N LEU A 113 -5.08 -6.19 6.33
CA LEU A 113 -5.28 -7.15 7.42
C LEU A 113 -4.24 -8.28 7.38
N PHE A 114 -3.85 -8.73 6.18
CA PHE A 114 -2.82 -9.75 6.00
C PHE A 114 -1.45 -9.25 6.45
N VAL A 115 -1.09 -8.02 6.11
CA VAL A 115 0.16 -7.37 6.56
C VAL A 115 0.15 -7.19 8.08
N LEU A 116 -0.97 -6.72 8.66
CA LEU A 116 -1.09 -6.55 10.12
C LEU A 116 -1.00 -7.88 10.87
N LYS A 117 -1.65 -8.94 10.39
CA LYS A 117 -1.60 -10.26 11.03
C LYS A 117 -0.17 -10.85 11.07
N ASN A 118 0.61 -10.58 10.04
CA ASN A 118 2.00 -11.07 9.94
C ASN A 118 3.03 -10.02 10.40
N PHE A 119 2.55 -8.90 10.96
CA PHE A 119 3.39 -7.79 11.37
C PHE A 119 4.44 -8.19 12.39
N ASP A 120 4.07 -9.06 13.33
CA ASP A 120 4.96 -9.55 14.40
C ASP A 120 6.21 -10.26 13.86
N LEU A 121 6.09 -10.98 12.74
CA LEU A 121 7.21 -11.68 12.11
C LEU A 121 8.24 -10.70 11.53
N PHE A 122 7.77 -9.53 11.12
CA PHE A 122 8.56 -8.52 10.43
C PHE A 122 9.09 -7.44 11.37
N ALA A 123 8.22 -6.94 12.24
CA ALA A 123 8.52 -5.92 13.25
C ALA A 123 9.62 -6.37 14.20
N ARG A 124 9.62 -7.64 14.65
CA ARG A 124 10.70 -8.16 15.50
C ARG A 124 12.06 -8.13 14.81
N LYS A 125 12.13 -8.47 13.52
CA LYS A 125 13.40 -8.43 12.75
C LYS A 125 13.87 -7.00 12.49
N ILE A 126 12.95 -6.09 12.18
CA ILE A 126 13.24 -4.66 11.99
C ILE A 126 13.75 -4.04 13.29
N ILE A 127 13.05 -4.28 14.41
CA ILE A 127 13.43 -3.77 15.73
C ILE A 127 14.78 -4.36 16.16
N PHE A 128 14.99 -5.67 15.95
CA PHE A 128 16.26 -6.31 16.27
C PHE A 128 17.43 -5.72 15.46
N GLN A 129 17.27 -5.50 14.15
CA GLN A 129 18.31 -4.86 13.34
C GLN A 129 18.53 -3.39 13.73
N ARG A 130 17.47 -2.64 14.05
CA ARG A 130 17.59 -1.26 14.54
C ARG A 130 18.33 -1.21 15.87
N ASN A 131 17.99 -2.11 16.79
CA ASN A 131 18.65 -2.24 18.09
C ASN A 131 20.10 -2.71 17.95
N LYS A 132 20.41 -3.60 17.00
CA LYS A 132 21.79 -3.97 16.67
C LYS A 132 22.60 -2.78 16.13
N LYS A 133 22.01 -1.97 15.24
CA LYS A 133 22.62 -0.72 14.75
C LYS A 133 22.85 0.28 15.89
N LEU A 134 21.88 0.44 16.79
CA LEU A 134 22.00 1.29 17.99
C LEU A 134 23.11 0.78 18.93
N GLY A 135 23.14 -0.53 19.21
CA GLY A 135 24.17 -1.16 20.03
C GLY A 135 25.58 -1.11 19.42
N SER A 136 25.70 -1.06 18.10
CA SER A 136 26.99 -0.88 17.41
C SER A 136 27.44 0.59 17.31
N ASN A 137 26.55 1.56 17.57
CA ASN A 137 26.84 2.97 17.34
C ASN A 137 27.32 3.66 18.62
N LEU A 138 28.65 3.77 18.76
CA LEU A 138 29.33 4.34 19.93
C LEU A 138 28.87 5.77 20.29
N LYS A 139 28.55 6.61 19.29
CA LYS A 139 28.04 7.97 19.52
C LYS A 139 26.65 7.96 20.16
N LEU A 140 25.83 7.00 19.77
CA LEU A 140 24.45 6.84 20.24
C LEU A 140 24.40 6.16 21.61
N LYS A 141 25.31 5.21 21.88
CA LYS A 141 25.56 4.67 23.23
C LYS A 141 25.96 5.75 24.23
N LYS A 142 26.89 6.63 23.85
CA LYS A 142 27.26 7.81 24.66
C LYS A 142 26.09 8.77 24.88
N ALA A 143 25.25 9.00 23.88
CA ALA A 143 24.09 9.87 24.02
C ALA A 143 22.96 9.28 24.88
N LEU A 144 22.83 7.95 24.91
CA LEU A 144 21.79 7.23 25.65
C LEU A 144 22.27 6.72 27.03
N ASN A 145 23.53 6.95 27.41
CA ASN A 145 24.13 6.45 28.66
C ASN A 145 24.00 4.94 28.85
N VAL A 146 24.00 4.17 27.76
CA VAL A 146 23.97 2.70 27.80
C VAL A 146 25.34 2.20 27.40
N SER A 147 26.04 1.54 28.32
CA SER A 147 27.40 1.02 28.15
C SER A 147 27.56 0.05 26.97
#